data_AF-A0A8B6G1G1-F1
#
_entry.id   AF-A0A8B6G1G1-F1
#
_cell.length_a   1.000
_cell.length_b   1.000
_cell.length_c   1.000
_cell.angle_alpha   90.00
_cell.angle_beta   90.00
_cell.angle_gamma   90.00
#
_symmetry.space_group_name_H-M   'P 1'
#
loop_
_entity.id
_entity.type
_entity.pdbx_description
1 polymer ?
#
loop_
_entity_poly.entity_id
_entity_poly.type
_entity_poly.pdbx_seq_one_letter_code
_entity_poly.pdbx_strand_id
1 'polypeptide(L)'
;MHETEDLMDEADENQDWYQNDLHLAAELGKALLETNRELETQAMHLQQVKHEQSLEIEFLSKQLETARDNCDSRMKVYEELDRHNQELEKTNQRLVLDSKGDKQRVEKLLATVEHLEDKCEEYQKKIEEMKKEETIKQRQQKQESRRALSLANLRESSDYLRNMYISDLQWTYNDQFKKLPMNPYEVEIKKLQDSMKQMKAQKIIDKRKQEDLETEVSLLWDENEALDKKNKELEEQIQILEDDLQKSRLETTKTLAYELSKFDPQNVIASEVEVDDTEFTSKGKLVKLDGGGSLYGSTESVNQIAPDTKELSPVDPDKNSVSILNELETQYHNLFQKYEDLLQGKGKRSGSFNEATGESFDAVLQRQLAVSHKEVQTLLKLHTKDASCGDASAEDPPPYKSIFRDIFATLKKSRIEESGEQPTSASGTPLTSPVCPDEKPVQ
;
A
#
# COMPACT_ATOMS: atom_id res chain seq x y z
N MET A 1 3.19 -90.80 93.46
CA MET A 1 4.42 -90.05 93.14
C MET A 1 4.71 -90.07 91.64
N HIS A 2 4.42 -91.13 90.88
CA HIS A 2 4.53 -91.07 89.41
C HIS A 2 3.40 -90.28 88.72
N GLU A 3 2.14 -90.38 89.16
CA GLU A 3 1.05 -89.58 88.55
C GLU A 3 1.24 -88.05 88.71
N THR A 4 2.04 -87.61 89.68
CA THR A 4 2.35 -86.18 89.90
C THR A 4 3.57 -85.71 89.09
N GLU A 5 4.43 -86.61 88.64
CA GLU A 5 5.54 -86.29 87.71
C GLU A 5 5.00 -86.24 86.27
N ASP A 6 4.16 -87.20 85.87
CA ASP A 6 3.53 -87.22 84.54
C ASP A 6 2.62 -85.99 84.30
N LEU A 7 1.88 -85.52 85.33
CA LEU A 7 1.07 -84.29 85.24
C LEU A 7 1.90 -83.00 85.18
N MET A 8 3.15 -83.02 85.66
CA MET A 8 4.05 -81.87 85.67
C MET A 8 4.79 -81.77 84.33
N ASP A 9 5.20 -82.91 83.77
CA ASP A 9 5.76 -82.99 82.40
C ASP A 9 4.70 -82.65 81.33
N GLU A 10 3.44 -83.08 81.48
CA GLU A 10 2.33 -82.67 80.58
C GLU A 10 2.01 -81.16 80.68
N ALA A 11 2.22 -80.53 81.84
CA ALA A 11 2.02 -79.09 82.02
C ALA A 11 3.15 -78.27 81.38
N ASP A 12 4.40 -78.75 81.48
CA ASP A 12 5.57 -78.12 80.87
C ASP A 12 5.56 -78.27 79.34
N GLU A 13 5.16 -79.43 78.79
CA GLU A 13 4.98 -79.60 77.34
C GLU A 13 3.87 -78.70 76.76
N ASN A 14 2.76 -78.54 77.49
CA ASN A 14 1.70 -77.60 77.10
C ASN A 14 2.15 -76.14 77.16
N GLN A 15 3.02 -75.80 78.11
CA GLN A 15 3.57 -74.46 78.26
C GLN A 15 4.58 -74.13 77.14
N ASP A 16 5.35 -75.10 76.66
CA ASP A 16 6.25 -74.95 75.52
C ASP A 16 5.50 -74.85 74.19
N TRP A 17 4.44 -75.64 74.01
CA TRP A 17 3.56 -75.54 72.83
C TRP A 17 2.91 -74.16 72.73
N TYR A 18 2.38 -73.65 73.85
CA TYR A 18 1.76 -72.32 73.90
C TYR A 18 2.77 -71.19 73.64
N GLN A 19 3.99 -71.31 74.15
CA GLN A 19 5.07 -70.34 73.87
C GLN A 19 5.46 -70.34 72.38
N ASN A 20 5.53 -71.51 71.76
CA ASN A 20 5.89 -71.62 70.34
C ASN A 20 4.80 -71.05 69.41
N ASP A 21 3.52 -71.32 69.70
CA ASP A 21 2.39 -70.75 68.93
C ASP A 21 2.33 -69.21 69.08
N LEU A 22 2.58 -68.70 70.30
CA LEU A 22 2.68 -67.27 70.56
C LEU A 22 3.86 -66.63 69.81
N HIS A 23 5.01 -67.30 69.77
CA HIS A 23 6.17 -66.82 69.01
C HIS A 23 5.86 -66.78 67.50
N LEU A 24 5.25 -67.83 66.96
CA LEU A 24 4.84 -67.89 65.56
C LEU A 24 3.82 -66.80 65.22
N ALA A 25 2.82 -66.57 66.07
CA ALA A 25 1.86 -65.49 65.90
C ALA A 25 2.54 -64.10 65.90
N ALA A 26 3.54 -63.90 66.76
CA ALA A 26 4.33 -62.67 66.79
C ALA A 26 5.21 -62.50 65.52
N GLU A 27 5.82 -63.58 65.03
CA GLU A 27 6.59 -63.55 63.77
C GLU A 27 5.71 -63.25 62.56
N LEU A 28 4.53 -63.87 62.47
CA LEU A 28 3.54 -63.59 61.44
C LEU A 28 3.02 -62.15 61.53
N GLY A 29 2.72 -61.68 62.74
CA GLY A 29 2.33 -60.29 62.98
C GLY A 29 3.41 -59.30 62.54
N LYS A 30 4.68 -59.59 62.84
CA LYS A 30 5.83 -58.80 62.40
C LYS A 30 5.97 -58.80 60.88
N ALA A 31 5.85 -59.96 60.23
CA ALA A 31 5.90 -60.06 58.78
C ALA A 31 4.76 -59.27 58.11
N LEU A 32 3.53 -59.37 58.65
CA LEU A 32 2.39 -58.60 58.16
C LEU A 32 2.60 -57.10 58.33
N LEU A 33 3.11 -56.64 59.48
CA LEU A 33 3.42 -55.23 59.70
C LEU A 33 4.51 -54.73 58.75
N GLU A 34 5.56 -55.53 58.49
CA GLU A 34 6.59 -55.16 57.53
C GLU A 34 6.02 -55.04 56.11
N THR A 35 5.22 -56.02 55.67
CA THR A 35 4.55 -55.94 54.36
C THR A 35 3.60 -54.76 54.26
N ASN A 36 2.88 -54.42 55.34
CA ASN A 36 1.99 -53.27 55.37
C ASN A 36 2.80 -51.96 55.27
N ARG A 37 3.89 -51.85 56.03
CA ARG A 37 4.82 -50.72 55.96
C ARG A 37 5.44 -50.58 54.56
N GLU A 38 5.85 -51.67 53.92
CA GLU A 38 6.34 -51.65 52.55
C GLU A 38 5.25 -51.15 51.58
N LEU A 39 4.02 -51.65 51.69
CA LEU A 39 2.89 -51.20 50.87
C LEU A 39 2.57 -49.72 51.10
N GLU A 40 2.62 -49.23 52.34
CA GLU A 40 2.46 -47.81 52.65
C GLU A 40 3.57 -46.97 52.01
N THR A 41 4.83 -47.38 52.10
CA THR A 41 5.93 -46.66 51.45
C THR A 41 5.81 -46.65 49.93
N GLN A 42 5.37 -47.77 49.32
CA GLN A 42 5.11 -47.84 47.89
C GLN A 42 3.94 -46.93 47.49
N ALA A 43 2.87 -46.91 48.27
CA ALA A 43 1.72 -46.03 48.02
C ALA A 43 2.11 -44.55 48.12
N MET A 44 2.89 -44.16 49.14
CA MET A 44 3.41 -42.80 49.26
C MET A 44 4.32 -42.42 48.09
N HIS A 45 5.21 -43.32 47.67
CA HIS A 45 6.07 -43.09 46.52
C HIS A 45 5.27 -42.91 45.22
N LEU A 46 4.28 -43.78 44.96
CA LEU A 46 3.39 -43.66 43.80
C LEU A 46 2.58 -42.36 43.84
N GLN A 47 2.12 -41.92 45.02
CA GLN A 47 1.44 -40.65 45.18
C GLN A 47 2.34 -39.47 44.86
N GLN A 48 3.61 -39.51 45.29
CA GLN A 48 4.60 -38.48 44.94
C GLN A 48 4.83 -38.43 43.43
N VAL A 49 5.09 -39.58 42.78
CA VAL A 49 5.29 -39.65 41.33
C VAL A 49 4.06 -39.16 40.58
N LYS A 50 2.85 -39.52 41.01
CA LYS A 50 1.61 -39.00 40.43
C LYS A 50 1.54 -37.48 40.54
N HIS A 51 1.93 -36.92 41.68
CA HIS A 51 1.94 -35.47 41.88
C HIS A 51 2.93 -34.77 40.96
N GLU A 52 4.16 -35.29 40.84
CA GLU A 52 5.18 -34.78 39.93
C GLU A 52 4.72 -34.83 38.47
N GLN A 53 4.13 -35.95 38.03
CA GLN A 53 3.53 -36.10 36.71
C GLN A 53 2.38 -35.10 36.48
N SER A 54 1.57 -34.83 37.51
CA SER A 54 0.49 -33.85 37.40
C SER A 54 1.03 -32.44 37.15
N LEU A 55 2.11 -32.05 37.83
CA LEU A 55 2.77 -30.76 37.63
C LEU A 55 3.43 -30.67 36.25
N GLU A 56 4.03 -31.76 35.77
CA GLU A 56 4.61 -31.81 34.41
C GLU A 56 3.54 -31.64 33.34
N ILE A 57 2.39 -32.32 33.47
CA ILE A 57 1.25 -32.17 32.57
C ILE A 57 0.76 -30.71 32.57
N GLU A 58 0.65 -30.09 33.74
CA GLU A 58 0.24 -28.69 33.85
C GLU A 58 1.23 -27.75 33.15
N PHE A 59 2.53 -27.95 33.36
CA PHE A 59 3.59 -27.17 32.72
C PHE A 59 3.59 -27.31 31.19
N LEU A 60 3.48 -28.55 30.68
CA LEU A 60 3.38 -28.82 29.25
C LEU A 60 2.09 -28.24 28.65
N SER A 61 0.98 -28.31 29.39
CA SER A 61 -0.29 -27.71 28.96
C SER A 61 -0.16 -26.19 28.84
N LYS A 62 0.50 -25.54 29.80
CA LYS A 62 0.77 -24.10 29.74
C LYS A 62 1.68 -23.72 28.58
N GLN A 63 2.73 -24.50 28.31
CA GLN A 63 3.57 -24.29 27.13
C GLN A 63 2.78 -24.41 25.83
N LEU A 64 1.91 -25.44 25.73
CA LEU A 64 1.07 -25.65 24.56
C LEU A 64 0.13 -24.46 24.34
N GLU A 65 -0.49 -23.95 25.41
CA GLU A 65 -1.35 -22.77 25.33
C GLU A 65 -0.58 -21.53 24.85
N THR A 66 0.60 -21.25 25.40
CA THR A 66 1.43 -20.14 24.92
C THR A 66 1.84 -20.30 23.44
N ALA A 67 2.05 -21.53 22.99
CA ALA A 67 2.35 -21.81 21.58
C ALA A 67 1.13 -21.59 20.68
N ARG A 68 -0.09 -21.90 21.16
CA ARG A 68 -1.35 -21.55 20.46
C ARG A 68 -1.51 -20.03 20.36
N ASP A 69 -1.37 -19.31 21.46
CA ASP A 69 -1.43 -17.84 21.48
C ASP A 69 -0.42 -17.21 20.51
N ASN A 70 0.80 -17.77 20.43
CA ASN A 70 1.81 -17.32 19.48
C ASN A 70 1.39 -17.59 18.03
N CYS A 71 0.81 -18.76 17.74
CA CYS A 71 0.31 -19.08 16.40
C CYS A 71 -0.83 -18.16 16.00
N ASP A 72 -1.76 -17.86 16.91
CA ASP A 72 -2.89 -16.96 16.66
C ASP A 72 -2.42 -15.51 16.46
N SER A 73 -1.48 -15.04 17.29
CA SER A 73 -0.82 -13.75 17.10
C SER A 73 -0.11 -13.65 15.76
N ARG A 74 0.64 -14.70 15.36
CA ARG A 74 1.29 -14.78 14.06
C ARG A 74 0.28 -14.76 12.90
N MET A 75 -0.85 -15.45 13.04
CA MET A 75 -1.93 -15.42 12.03
C MET A 75 -2.47 -14.00 11.84
N LYS A 76 -2.76 -13.29 12.93
CA LYS A 76 -3.24 -11.89 12.88
C LYS A 76 -2.24 -10.97 12.18
N VAL A 77 -0.95 -11.11 12.46
CA VAL A 77 0.11 -10.34 11.79
C VAL A 77 0.14 -10.65 10.28
N TYR A 78 -0.06 -11.91 9.87
CA TYR A 78 -0.15 -12.26 8.46
C TYR A 78 -1.39 -11.67 7.78
N GLU A 79 -2.54 -11.66 8.44
CA GLU A 79 -3.76 -11.02 7.93
C GLU A 79 -3.59 -9.51 7.78
N GLU A 80 -2.95 -8.85 8.75
CA GLU A 80 -2.62 -7.42 8.66
C GLU A 80 -1.64 -7.12 7.53
N LEU A 81 -0.60 -7.95 7.36
CA LEU A 81 0.35 -7.81 6.27
C LEU A 81 -0.33 -8.00 4.90
N ASP A 82 -1.24 -8.97 4.78
CA ASP A 82 -2.00 -9.18 3.54
C ASP A 82 -2.91 -7.99 3.23
N ARG A 83 -3.60 -7.46 4.24
CA ARG A 83 -4.42 -6.24 4.10
C ARG A 83 -3.56 -5.05 3.62
N HIS A 84 -2.41 -4.82 4.25
CA HIS A 84 -1.52 -3.73 3.85
C HIS A 84 -0.96 -3.92 2.44
N ASN A 85 -0.59 -5.16 2.07
CA ASN A 85 -0.10 -5.47 0.74
C ASN A 85 -1.17 -5.20 -0.33
N GLN A 86 -2.43 -5.59 -0.08
CA GLN A 86 -3.54 -5.27 -0.98
C GLN A 86 -3.79 -3.75 -1.10
N GLU A 87 -3.67 -3.00 0.00
CA GLU A 87 -3.78 -1.52 -0.03
C GLU A 87 -2.63 -0.89 -0.85
N LEU A 88 -1.40 -1.36 -0.66
CA LEU A 88 -0.25 -0.93 -1.46
C LEU A 88 -0.43 -1.27 -2.95
N GLU A 89 -0.95 -2.44 -3.27
CA GLU A 89 -1.23 -2.81 -4.66
C GLU A 89 -2.30 -1.90 -5.28
N LYS A 90 -3.41 -1.65 -4.57
CA LYS A 90 -4.48 -0.74 -5.02
C LYS A 90 -3.97 0.68 -5.23
N THR A 91 -3.18 1.22 -4.30
CA THR A 91 -2.61 2.56 -4.41
C THR A 91 -1.60 2.65 -5.56
N ASN A 92 -0.78 1.62 -5.76
CA ASN A 92 0.14 1.55 -6.89
C ASN A 92 -0.60 1.50 -8.23
N GLN A 93 -1.63 0.65 -8.36
CA GLN A 93 -2.48 0.61 -9.56
C GLN A 93 -3.09 1.98 -9.87
N ARG A 94 -3.59 2.69 -8.85
CA ARG A 94 -4.11 4.06 -9.01
C ARG A 94 -3.03 5.03 -9.51
N LEU A 95 -1.85 5.05 -8.88
CA LEU A 95 -0.74 5.91 -9.29
C LEU A 95 -0.29 5.62 -10.72
N VAL A 96 -0.30 4.36 -11.16
CA VAL A 96 0.02 4.00 -12.55
C VAL A 96 -1.03 4.55 -13.53
N LEU A 97 -2.31 4.47 -13.18
CA LEU A 97 -3.39 5.05 -14.01
C LEU A 97 -3.29 6.57 -14.09
N ASP A 98 -3.05 7.24 -12.96
CA ASP A 98 -2.88 8.70 -12.91
C ASP A 98 -1.64 9.13 -13.71
N SER A 99 -0.50 8.43 -13.54
CA SER A 99 0.72 8.66 -14.31
C SER A 99 0.49 8.50 -15.82
N LYS A 100 -0.29 7.49 -16.22
CA LYS A 100 -0.68 7.29 -17.62
C LYS A 100 -1.56 8.44 -18.13
N GLY A 101 -2.51 8.92 -17.33
CA GLY A 101 -3.35 10.07 -17.67
C GLY A 101 -2.54 11.36 -17.81
N ASP A 102 -1.60 11.59 -16.91
CA ASP A 102 -0.69 12.73 -16.96
C ASP A 102 0.23 12.68 -18.17
N LYS A 103 0.78 11.49 -18.49
CA LYS A 103 1.57 11.28 -19.70
C LYS A 103 0.78 11.64 -20.96
N GLN A 104 -0.46 11.19 -21.08
CA GLN A 104 -1.32 11.56 -22.22
C GLN A 104 -1.61 13.07 -22.29
N ARG A 105 -1.73 13.74 -21.13
CA ARG A 105 -1.93 15.20 -21.08
C ARG A 105 -0.68 15.93 -21.54
N VAL A 106 0.50 15.48 -21.11
CA VAL A 106 1.80 16.00 -21.56
C VAL A 106 1.95 15.82 -23.07
N GLU A 107 1.66 14.62 -23.61
CA GLU A 107 1.72 14.35 -25.05
C GLU A 107 0.81 15.29 -25.86
N LYS A 108 -0.42 15.54 -25.39
CA LYS A 108 -1.33 16.51 -26.03
C LYS A 108 -0.76 17.93 -26.01
N LEU A 109 -0.22 18.37 -24.87
CA LEU A 109 0.39 19.70 -24.75
C LEU A 109 1.62 19.84 -25.65
N LEU A 110 2.48 18.82 -25.72
CA LEU A 110 3.62 18.79 -26.63
C LEU A 110 3.18 18.93 -28.08
N ALA A 111 2.15 18.20 -28.52
CA ALA A 111 1.60 18.34 -29.87
C ALA A 111 1.04 19.75 -30.14
N THR A 112 0.44 20.41 -29.14
CA THR A 112 -0.01 21.80 -29.30
C THR A 112 1.15 22.79 -29.39
N VAL A 113 2.24 22.54 -28.67
CA VAL A 113 3.46 23.36 -28.72
C VAL A 113 4.11 23.22 -30.10
N GLU A 114 4.29 21.99 -30.60
CA GLU A 114 4.84 21.73 -31.93
C GLU A 114 4.03 22.47 -33.02
N HIS A 115 2.69 22.40 -32.97
CA HIS A 115 1.83 23.13 -33.91
C HIS A 115 1.96 24.66 -33.80
N LEU A 116 2.25 25.19 -32.61
CA LEU A 116 2.50 26.62 -32.42
C LEU A 116 3.88 27.02 -32.92
N GLU A 117 4.89 26.16 -32.74
CA GLU A 117 6.24 26.33 -33.26
C GLU A 117 6.23 26.36 -34.79
N ASP A 118 5.54 25.40 -35.45
CA ASP A 118 5.35 25.37 -36.90
C ASP A 118 4.73 26.68 -37.42
N LYS A 119 3.70 27.19 -36.75
CA LYS A 119 3.08 28.48 -37.09
C LYS A 119 4.05 29.65 -36.92
N CYS A 120 4.86 29.64 -35.85
CA CYS A 120 5.88 30.67 -35.64
C CYS A 120 6.92 30.64 -36.76
N GLU A 121 7.38 29.46 -37.17
CA GLU A 121 8.29 29.29 -38.30
C GLU A 121 7.68 29.77 -39.61
N GLU A 122 6.41 29.44 -39.87
CA GLU A 122 5.69 29.96 -41.04
C GLU A 122 5.60 31.48 -41.05
N TYR A 123 5.24 32.09 -39.91
CA TYR A 123 5.17 33.55 -39.81
C TYR A 123 6.54 34.19 -39.95
N GLN A 124 7.58 33.59 -39.39
CA GLN A 124 8.96 34.04 -39.54
C GLN A 124 9.39 33.99 -41.02
N LYS A 125 9.06 32.90 -41.73
CA LYS A 125 9.32 32.76 -43.17
C LYS A 125 8.58 33.83 -43.99
N LYS A 126 7.30 34.08 -43.71
CA LYS A 126 6.51 35.16 -44.36
C LYS A 126 7.13 36.54 -44.12
N ILE A 127 7.61 36.82 -42.91
CA ILE A 127 8.31 38.07 -42.58
C ILE A 127 9.61 38.19 -43.38
N GLU A 128 10.41 37.12 -43.47
CA GLU A 128 11.64 37.12 -44.26
C GLU A 128 11.37 37.28 -45.76
N GLU A 129 10.32 36.67 -46.30
CA GLU A 129 9.88 36.85 -47.69
C GLU A 129 9.48 38.30 -47.96
N MET A 130 8.65 38.91 -47.10
CA MET A 130 8.30 40.33 -47.21
C MET A 130 9.53 41.25 -47.12
N LYS A 131 10.47 40.97 -46.21
CA LYS A 131 11.74 41.73 -46.12
C LYS A 131 12.57 41.58 -47.40
N LYS A 132 12.66 40.37 -47.97
CA LYS A 132 13.35 40.13 -49.25
C LYS A 132 12.69 40.92 -50.38
N GLU A 133 11.36 40.86 -50.49
CA GLU A 133 10.60 41.64 -51.48
C GLU A 133 10.82 43.15 -51.32
N GLU A 134 10.81 43.66 -50.08
CA GLU A 134 11.05 45.07 -49.81
C GLU A 134 12.45 45.50 -50.25
N THR A 135 13.49 44.71 -49.97
CA THR A 135 14.85 45.01 -50.44
C THR A 135 14.96 44.98 -51.97
N ILE A 136 14.25 44.06 -52.64
CA ILE A 136 14.20 44.00 -54.11
C ILE A 136 13.48 45.23 -54.66
N LYS A 137 12.32 45.59 -54.11
CA LYS A 137 11.56 46.80 -54.48
C LYS A 137 12.39 48.06 -54.28
N GLN A 138 13.13 48.20 -53.18
CA GLN A 138 14.05 49.32 -52.97
C GLN A 138 15.19 49.36 -54.00
N ARG A 139 15.76 48.20 -54.38
CA ARG A 139 16.78 48.13 -55.44
C ARG A 139 16.20 48.51 -56.81
N GLN A 140 15.02 47.98 -57.14
CA GLN A 140 14.30 48.32 -58.37
C GLN A 140 13.95 49.79 -58.40
N GLN A 141 13.38 50.37 -57.33
CA GLN A 141 13.07 51.79 -57.24
C GLN A 141 14.32 52.67 -57.35
N LYS A 142 15.46 52.27 -56.78
CA LYS A 142 16.75 52.97 -57.00
C LYS A 142 17.21 52.88 -58.46
N GLN A 143 17.04 51.72 -59.11
CA GLN A 143 17.38 51.55 -60.53
C GLN A 143 16.42 52.31 -61.45
N GLU A 144 15.13 52.32 -61.12
CA GLU A 144 14.08 53.06 -61.81
C GLU A 144 14.21 54.55 -61.59
N SER A 145 14.56 55.03 -60.39
CA SER A 145 14.89 56.44 -60.15
C SER A 145 16.08 56.88 -60.99
N ARG A 146 17.12 56.04 -61.11
CA ARG A 146 18.25 56.25 -62.04
C ARG A 146 17.80 56.27 -63.51
N ARG A 147 16.85 55.41 -63.91
CA ARG A 147 16.27 55.38 -65.26
C ARG A 147 15.28 56.53 -65.53
N ALA A 148 14.51 56.96 -64.54
CA ALA A 148 13.54 58.04 -64.63
C ALA A 148 14.25 59.40 -64.72
N LEU A 149 15.39 59.57 -64.04
CA LEU A 149 16.31 60.68 -64.32
C LEU A 149 16.77 60.68 -65.79
N SER A 150 16.89 59.51 -66.44
CA SER A 150 17.21 59.41 -67.87
C SER A 150 15.99 59.51 -68.82
N LEU A 151 14.75 59.45 -68.32
CA LEU A 151 13.50 59.41 -69.11
C LEU A 151 12.56 60.61 -68.88
N ALA A 152 12.94 61.61 -68.09
CA ALA A 152 12.15 62.83 -67.87
C ALA A 152 11.88 63.68 -69.14
N ASN A 153 12.32 63.25 -70.32
CA ASN A 153 12.11 63.91 -71.61
C ASN A 153 10.94 63.32 -72.45
N LEU A 154 10.09 62.42 -71.93
CA LEU A 154 9.08 61.72 -72.75
C LEU A 154 7.66 61.63 -72.13
N ARG A 155 7.22 62.67 -71.41
CA ARG A 155 5.91 62.74 -70.72
C ARG A 155 4.85 63.47 -71.56
N GLU A 156 4.53 62.98 -72.76
CA GLU A 156 3.52 63.64 -73.61
C GLU A 156 2.55 62.69 -74.36
N SER A 157 2.60 61.38 -74.14
CA SER A 157 1.77 60.43 -74.92
C SER A 157 0.60 59.79 -74.14
N SER A 158 0.38 60.14 -72.87
CA SER A 158 -0.54 59.38 -72.00
C SER A 158 -2.03 59.77 -72.08
N ASP A 159 -2.39 60.88 -72.72
CA ASP A 159 -3.78 61.36 -72.73
C ASP A 159 -4.68 60.65 -73.77
N TYR A 160 -4.09 59.91 -74.72
CA TYR A 160 -4.84 59.20 -75.77
C TYR A 160 -5.52 57.90 -75.29
N LEU A 161 -5.01 57.27 -74.24
CA LEU A 161 -5.56 56.00 -73.74
C LEU A 161 -6.81 56.20 -72.86
N ARG A 162 -6.99 57.38 -72.27
CA ARG A 162 -8.13 57.67 -71.39
C ARG A 162 -9.46 57.77 -72.13
N ASN A 163 -9.44 58.14 -73.41
CA ASN A 163 -10.64 58.21 -74.26
C ASN A 163 -11.08 56.88 -74.89
N MET A 164 -10.28 55.81 -74.74
CA MET A 164 -10.64 54.48 -75.25
C MET A 164 -11.58 53.72 -74.30
N TYR A 165 -11.53 54.01 -73.00
CA TYR A 165 -12.22 53.25 -71.95
C TYR A 165 -13.71 53.58 -71.74
N ILE A 166 -14.23 54.63 -72.39
CA ILE A 166 -15.61 55.09 -72.18
C ILE A 166 -16.60 54.43 -73.16
N SER A 167 -16.13 53.84 -74.28
CA SER A 167 -17.01 53.25 -75.30
C SER A 167 -17.39 51.77 -75.06
N ASP A 168 -16.75 51.07 -74.11
CA ASP A 168 -16.92 49.60 -73.93
C ASP A 168 -17.94 49.18 -72.86
N LEU A 169 -18.83 50.08 -72.42
CA LEU A 169 -19.86 49.76 -71.40
C LEU A 169 -21.07 48.95 -71.92
N GLN A 170 -20.98 48.38 -73.12
CA GLN A 170 -22.03 47.53 -73.71
C GLN A 170 -21.94 46.04 -73.30
N TRP A 171 -20.91 45.65 -72.54
CA TRP A 171 -20.65 44.28 -72.08
C TRP A 171 -21.63 43.79 -70.99
N THR A 172 -22.38 44.67 -70.30
CA THR A 172 -23.04 44.36 -69.01
C THR A 172 -24.21 43.36 -69.03
N TYR A 173 -24.59 42.83 -70.20
CA TYR A 173 -25.70 41.90 -70.39
C TYR A 173 -25.26 40.52 -70.91
N ASN A 174 -24.26 39.90 -70.29
CA ASN A 174 -23.89 38.52 -70.61
C ASN A 174 -23.46 37.77 -69.34
N ASP A 175 -23.64 36.44 -69.33
CA ASP A 175 -23.50 35.49 -68.19
C ASP A 175 -22.06 35.41 -67.59
N GLN A 176 -21.20 36.32 -68.05
CA GLN A 176 -19.82 36.60 -67.63
C GLN A 176 -19.75 37.27 -66.22
N PHE A 177 -20.84 37.89 -65.75
CA PHE A 177 -20.88 38.62 -64.46
C PHE A 177 -20.87 37.74 -63.21
N LYS A 178 -21.07 36.43 -63.34
CA LYS A 178 -20.87 35.48 -62.22
C LYS A 178 -19.41 35.37 -61.78
N LYS A 179 -18.47 35.93 -62.56
CA LYS A 179 -17.03 35.97 -62.26
C LYS A 179 -16.53 37.35 -61.82
N LEU A 180 -17.40 38.34 -61.65
CA LEU A 180 -17.00 39.60 -61.01
C LEU A 180 -16.70 39.33 -59.52
N PRO A 181 -15.65 39.93 -58.94
CA PRO A 181 -15.42 39.85 -57.51
C PRO A 181 -16.69 40.32 -56.77
N MET A 182 -17.20 39.46 -55.89
CA MET A 182 -18.39 39.72 -55.09
C MET A 182 -18.31 41.10 -54.43
N ASN A 183 -19.43 41.82 -54.45
CA ASN A 183 -19.56 43.11 -53.78
C ASN A 183 -19.12 42.95 -52.31
N PRO A 184 -18.34 43.86 -51.69
CA PRO A 184 -17.89 43.74 -50.30
C PRO A 184 -19.00 43.33 -49.32
N TYR A 185 -20.22 43.84 -49.54
CA TYR A 185 -21.41 43.48 -48.77
C TYR A 185 -21.90 42.04 -49.01
N GLU A 186 -21.81 41.51 -50.22
CA GLU A 186 -22.16 40.11 -50.52
C GLU A 186 -21.16 39.12 -49.91
N VAL A 187 -19.87 39.49 -49.88
CA VAL A 187 -18.83 38.72 -49.16
C VAL A 187 -19.12 38.68 -47.66
N GLU A 188 -19.53 39.80 -47.08
CA GLU A 188 -19.90 39.89 -45.67
C GLU A 188 -21.16 39.09 -45.35
N ILE A 189 -22.20 39.18 -46.19
CA ILE A 189 -23.43 38.36 -46.05
C ILE A 189 -23.08 36.87 -46.10
N LYS A 190 -22.19 36.45 -47.00
CA LYS A 190 -21.77 35.05 -47.08
C LYS A 190 -20.98 34.61 -45.85
N LYS A 191 -20.05 35.45 -45.35
CA LYS A 191 -19.33 35.19 -44.10
C LYS A 191 -20.28 35.09 -42.90
N LEU A 192 -21.28 35.96 -42.81
CA LEU A 192 -22.31 35.93 -41.76
C LEU A 192 -23.20 34.68 -41.90
N GLN A 193 -23.55 34.28 -43.13
CA GLN A 193 -24.27 33.03 -43.37
C GLN A 193 -23.45 31.80 -42.95
N ASP A 194 -22.16 31.77 -43.26
CA ASP A 194 -21.29 30.66 -42.89
C ASP A 194 -21.03 30.62 -41.37
N SER A 195 -20.86 31.78 -40.73
CA SER A 195 -20.86 31.90 -39.26
C SER A 195 -22.18 31.44 -38.65
N MET A 196 -23.33 31.82 -39.21
CA MET A 196 -24.63 31.35 -38.74
C MET A 196 -24.77 29.83 -38.89
N LYS A 197 -24.32 29.25 -40.00
CA LYS A 197 -24.30 27.78 -40.18
C LYS A 197 -23.40 27.09 -39.17
N GLN A 198 -22.21 27.65 -38.92
CA GLN A 198 -21.27 27.12 -37.93
C GLN A 198 -21.88 27.19 -36.52
N MET A 199 -22.50 28.32 -36.14
CA MET A 199 -23.18 28.46 -34.85
C MET A 199 -24.38 27.51 -34.71
N LYS A 200 -25.13 27.27 -35.79
CA LYS A 200 -26.22 26.27 -35.81
C LYS A 200 -25.69 24.84 -35.66
N ALA A 201 -24.60 24.49 -36.34
CA ALA A 201 -23.95 23.20 -36.19
C ALA A 201 -23.41 23.01 -34.77
N GLN A 202 -22.77 24.04 -34.20
CA GLN A 202 -22.26 24.05 -32.84
C GLN A 202 -23.40 23.85 -31.82
N LYS A 203 -24.52 24.54 -31.99
CA LYS A 203 -25.72 24.35 -31.14
C LYS A 203 -26.24 22.92 -31.16
N ILE A 204 -26.21 22.23 -32.31
CA ILE A 204 -26.64 20.83 -32.40
C ILE A 204 -25.65 19.91 -31.66
N ILE A 205 -24.35 20.17 -31.78
CA ILE A 205 -23.31 19.41 -31.07
C ILE A 205 -23.45 19.60 -29.57
N ASP A 206 -23.63 20.84 -29.10
CA ASP A 206 -23.77 21.14 -27.68
C ASP A 206 -25.06 20.54 -27.12
N LYS A 207 -26.16 20.53 -27.89
CA LYS A 207 -27.39 19.84 -27.50
C LYS A 207 -27.18 18.33 -27.31
N ARG A 208 -26.44 17.68 -28.22
CA ARG A 208 -26.12 16.25 -28.09
C ARG A 208 -25.25 15.98 -26.86
N LYS A 209 -24.22 16.81 -26.64
CA LYS A 209 -23.39 16.70 -25.43
C LYS A 209 -24.19 16.90 -24.15
N GLN A 210 -25.16 17.82 -24.16
CA GLN A 210 -26.06 18.03 -23.04
C GLN A 210 -26.91 16.76 -22.81
N GLU A 211 -27.49 16.19 -23.86
CA GLU A 211 -28.27 14.93 -23.78
C GLU A 211 -27.38 13.78 -23.25
N ASP A 212 -26.15 13.63 -23.74
CA ASP A 212 -25.20 12.60 -23.27
C ASP A 212 -24.89 12.79 -21.76
N LEU A 213 -24.58 14.01 -21.33
CA LEU A 213 -24.34 14.32 -19.91
C LEU A 213 -25.60 14.12 -19.05
N GLU A 214 -26.78 14.46 -19.55
CA GLU A 214 -28.05 14.20 -18.86
C GLU A 214 -28.27 12.69 -18.66
N THR A 215 -27.94 11.86 -19.66
CA THR A 215 -28.00 10.40 -19.50
C THR A 215 -26.96 9.87 -18.52
N GLU A 216 -25.74 10.39 -18.53
CA GLU A 216 -24.69 10.02 -17.56
C GLU A 216 -25.10 10.39 -16.13
N VAL A 217 -25.63 11.59 -15.92
CA VAL A 217 -26.13 12.03 -14.61
C VAL A 217 -27.29 11.14 -14.15
N SER A 218 -28.20 10.75 -15.05
CA SER A 218 -29.30 9.82 -14.71
C SER A 218 -28.76 8.46 -14.26
N LEU A 219 -27.77 7.90 -14.97
CA LEU A 219 -27.15 6.62 -14.61
C LEU A 219 -26.41 6.70 -13.26
N LEU A 220 -25.67 7.78 -13.01
CA LEU A 220 -24.99 8.00 -11.74
C LEU A 220 -25.98 8.20 -10.59
N TRP A 221 -27.16 8.78 -10.87
CA TRP A 221 -28.22 8.89 -9.88
C TRP A 221 -28.79 7.51 -9.51
N ASP A 222 -29.05 6.66 -10.50
CA ASP A 222 -29.50 5.27 -10.29
C ASP A 222 -28.46 4.43 -9.54
N GLU A 223 -27.17 4.58 -9.87
CA GLU A 223 -26.07 3.92 -9.16
C GLU A 223 -25.97 4.38 -7.71
N ASN A 224 -26.06 5.68 -7.45
CA ASN A 224 -26.09 6.21 -6.08
C ASN A 224 -27.30 5.70 -5.31
N GLU A 225 -28.48 5.63 -5.92
CA GLU A 225 -29.67 5.07 -5.26
C GLU A 225 -29.46 3.59 -4.90
N ALA A 226 -28.80 2.81 -5.77
CA ALA A 226 -28.47 1.42 -5.50
C ALA A 226 -27.42 1.29 -4.36
N LEU A 227 -26.42 2.16 -4.33
CA LEU A 227 -25.43 2.21 -3.25
C LEU A 227 -26.07 2.61 -1.92
N ASP A 228 -27.00 3.57 -1.91
CA ASP A 228 -27.74 3.96 -0.71
C ASP A 228 -28.61 2.83 -0.17
N LYS A 229 -29.25 2.05 -1.06
CA LYS A 229 -29.98 0.83 -0.66
C LYS A 229 -29.04 -0.19 0.00
N LYS A 230 -27.88 -0.44 -0.60
CA LYS A 230 -26.88 -1.35 -0.05
C LYS A 230 -26.31 -0.86 1.29
N ASN A 231 -26.08 0.44 1.44
CA ASN A 231 -25.64 1.02 2.71
C ASN A 231 -26.71 0.83 3.80
N LYS A 232 -27.98 1.06 3.49
CA LYS A 232 -29.08 0.77 4.43
C LYS A 232 -29.14 -0.71 4.82
N GLU A 233 -28.99 -1.63 3.87
CA GLU A 233 -28.94 -3.07 4.17
C GLU A 233 -27.76 -3.43 5.10
N LEU A 234 -26.60 -2.81 4.90
CA LEU A 234 -25.43 -3.00 5.77
C LEU A 234 -25.62 -2.37 7.15
N GLU A 235 -26.22 -1.18 7.22
CA GLU A 235 -26.59 -0.52 8.48
C GLU A 235 -27.58 -1.38 9.27
N GLU A 236 -28.59 -1.96 8.62
CA GLU A 236 -29.53 -2.90 9.25
C GLU A 236 -28.82 -4.17 9.75
N GLN A 237 -27.88 -4.72 8.98
CA GLN A 237 -27.08 -5.88 9.42
C GLN A 237 -26.21 -5.56 10.63
N ILE A 238 -25.58 -4.38 10.65
CA ILE A 238 -24.78 -3.91 11.80
C ILE A 238 -25.68 -3.75 13.01
N GLN A 239 -26.85 -3.12 12.86
CA GLN A 239 -27.80 -2.93 13.96
C GLN A 239 -28.24 -4.27 14.57
N ILE A 240 -28.53 -5.27 13.74
CA ILE A 240 -28.88 -6.62 14.22
C ILE A 240 -27.74 -7.25 15.01
N LEU A 241 -26.50 -7.16 14.50
CA LEU A 241 -25.32 -7.68 15.18
C LEU A 241 -25.04 -6.95 16.49
N GLU A 242 -25.23 -5.64 16.54
CA GLU A 242 -25.12 -4.83 17.76
C GLU A 242 -26.17 -5.25 18.80
N ASP A 243 -27.42 -5.43 18.38
CA ASP A 243 -28.51 -5.90 19.25
C ASP A 243 -28.22 -7.31 19.80
N ASP A 244 -27.68 -8.21 18.97
CA ASP A 244 -27.31 -9.56 19.39
C ASP A 244 -26.09 -9.58 20.33
N LEU A 245 -25.12 -8.70 20.10
CA LEU A 245 -23.99 -8.50 21.01
C LEU A 245 -24.47 -7.93 22.36
N GLN A 246 -25.40 -6.97 22.35
CA GLN A 246 -26.03 -6.46 23.57
C GLN A 246 -26.79 -7.55 24.32
N LYS A 247 -27.55 -8.41 23.64
CA LYS A 247 -28.24 -9.55 24.27
C LYS A 247 -27.24 -10.53 24.90
N SER A 248 -26.18 -10.90 24.18
CA SER A 248 -25.11 -11.78 24.69
C SER A 248 -24.41 -11.16 25.91
N ARG A 249 -24.18 -9.84 25.89
CA ARG A 249 -23.64 -9.10 27.04
C ARG A 249 -24.61 -9.11 28.24
N LEU A 250 -25.91 -8.96 28.01
CA LEU A 250 -26.92 -9.07 29.07
C LEU A 250 -27.03 -10.50 29.62
N GLU A 251 -26.86 -11.52 28.79
CA GLU A 251 -26.84 -12.92 29.22
C GLU A 251 -25.59 -13.26 30.05
N THR A 252 -24.41 -12.82 29.60
CA THR A 252 -23.15 -12.99 30.33
C THR A 252 -23.14 -12.21 31.67
N THR A 253 -23.69 -11.00 31.72
CA THR A 253 -23.86 -10.29 33.00
C THR A 253 -24.84 -11.00 33.94
N LYS A 254 -25.93 -11.57 33.42
CA LYS A 254 -26.87 -12.36 34.23
C LYS A 254 -26.24 -13.65 34.77
N THR A 255 -25.43 -14.34 33.97
CA THR A 255 -24.71 -15.54 34.44
C THR A 255 -23.66 -15.18 35.49
N LEU A 256 -22.91 -14.09 35.30
CA LEU A 256 -21.97 -13.58 36.31
C LEU A 256 -22.67 -13.14 37.60
N ALA A 257 -23.83 -12.48 37.52
CA ALA A 257 -24.61 -12.10 38.70
C ALA A 257 -25.15 -13.32 39.45
N TYR A 258 -25.56 -14.38 38.74
CA TYR A 258 -25.96 -15.65 39.34
C TYR A 258 -24.79 -16.37 40.03
N GLU A 259 -23.60 -16.37 39.41
CA GLU A 259 -22.36 -16.89 39.99
C GLU A 259 -21.94 -16.11 41.26
N LEU A 260 -22.04 -14.78 41.24
CA LEU A 260 -21.77 -13.92 42.41
C LEU A 260 -22.78 -14.12 43.55
N SER A 261 -24.05 -14.42 43.24
CA SER A 261 -25.08 -14.69 44.24
C SER A 261 -24.89 -16.00 45.03
N LYS A 262 -23.97 -16.87 44.58
CA LYS A 262 -23.61 -18.13 45.26
C LYS A 262 -22.47 -17.98 46.28
N PHE A 263 -21.84 -16.81 46.37
CA PHE A 263 -20.78 -16.55 47.34
C PHE A 263 -21.32 -15.77 48.55
N ASP A 264 -21.13 -16.33 49.75
CA ASP A 264 -21.52 -15.71 51.03
C ASP A 264 -20.81 -14.35 51.24
N PRO A 265 -21.51 -13.32 51.77
CA PRO A 265 -21.04 -11.93 51.80
C PRO A 265 -19.97 -11.64 52.87
N GLN A 266 -19.30 -12.65 53.43
CA GLN A 266 -18.42 -12.46 54.58
C GLN A 266 -16.92 -12.36 54.25
N ASN A 267 -16.50 -12.41 52.97
CA ASN A 267 -15.06 -12.50 52.67
C ASN A 267 -14.60 -11.81 51.37
N VAL A 268 -15.11 -10.62 51.07
CA VAL A 268 -14.57 -9.80 49.97
C VAL A 268 -13.84 -8.60 50.56
N ILE A 269 -12.52 -8.70 50.55
CA ILE A 269 -11.59 -7.60 50.79
C ILE A 269 -11.96 -6.48 49.81
N ALA A 270 -12.17 -5.28 50.36
CA ALA A 270 -12.34 -4.05 49.61
C ALA A 270 -11.17 -3.87 48.63
N SER A 271 -11.39 -4.21 47.37
CA SER A 271 -10.70 -3.56 46.26
C SER A 271 -11.67 -2.51 45.75
N GLU A 272 -11.31 -1.25 45.99
CA GLU A 272 -11.94 -0.09 45.36
C GLU A 272 -11.89 -0.30 43.85
N VAL A 273 -13.02 -0.73 43.29
CA VAL A 273 -13.30 -0.59 41.86
C VAL A 273 -13.80 0.84 41.71
N GLU A 274 -12.89 1.74 41.34
CA GLU A 274 -13.25 3.07 40.85
C GLU A 274 -14.23 2.88 39.69
N VAL A 275 -15.43 3.43 39.87
CA VAL A 275 -16.46 3.54 38.85
C VAL A 275 -15.97 4.61 37.88
N ASP A 276 -15.57 4.18 36.69
CA ASP A 276 -15.19 5.06 35.59
C ASP A 276 -16.47 5.67 34.98
N ASP A 277 -17.10 6.59 35.72
CA ASP A 277 -18.08 7.53 35.18
C ASP A 277 -17.29 8.61 34.44
N THR A 278 -17.09 8.43 33.14
CA THR A 278 -16.43 9.41 32.28
C THR A 278 -17.29 10.66 32.07
N GLU A 279 -17.37 11.53 33.08
CA GLU A 279 -17.64 12.95 32.88
C GLU A 279 -16.31 13.65 32.53
N PHE A 280 -16.08 13.81 31.22
CA PHE A 280 -14.94 14.50 30.62
C PHE A 280 -14.82 15.96 31.14
N THR A 281 -14.08 16.18 32.23
CA THR A 281 -13.80 17.54 32.74
C THR A 281 -12.34 17.77 33.16
N SER A 282 -11.39 16.93 32.75
CA SER A 282 -9.96 17.19 32.97
C SER A 282 -9.41 18.11 31.87
N LYS A 283 -9.07 19.35 32.24
CA LYS A 283 -8.36 20.31 31.37
C LYS A 283 -6.95 19.77 31.09
N GLY A 284 -6.75 19.12 29.95
CA GLY A 284 -5.43 18.62 29.54
C GLY A 284 -4.45 19.76 29.24
N LYS A 285 -3.20 19.61 29.69
CA LYS A 285 -2.10 20.58 29.50
C LYS A 285 -1.16 20.07 28.41
N LEU A 286 -0.74 20.96 27.51
CA LEU A 286 0.19 20.66 26.42
C LEU A 286 1.55 21.31 26.72
N VAL A 287 2.63 20.53 26.72
CA VAL A 287 3.99 21.01 27.00
C VAL A 287 4.95 20.58 25.88
N LYS A 288 5.79 21.50 25.40
CA LYS A 288 6.82 21.24 24.37
C LYS A 288 8.13 20.88 25.06
N LEU A 289 8.68 19.73 24.72
CA LEU A 289 9.96 19.21 25.21
C LEU A 289 11.11 19.79 24.36
N ASP A 290 12.28 20.00 24.97
CA ASP A 290 13.46 20.58 24.32
C ASP A 290 14.01 19.73 23.15
N GLY A 291 13.57 18.47 23.02
CA GLY A 291 13.87 17.58 21.90
C GLY A 291 12.94 17.71 20.69
N GLY A 292 12.01 18.67 20.69
CA GLY A 292 11.10 18.91 19.57
C GLY A 292 9.82 18.05 19.57
N GLY A 293 9.49 17.38 20.67
CA GLY A 293 8.22 16.67 20.85
C GLY A 293 7.24 17.44 21.74
N SER A 294 5.94 17.28 21.51
CA SER A 294 4.89 17.82 22.38
C SER A 294 4.24 16.70 23.18
N LEU A 295 4.14 16.86 24.51
CA LEU A 295 3.50 15.93 25.42
C LEU A 295 2.14 16.49 25.85
N TYR A 296 1.08 15.70 25.72
CA TYR A 296 -0.26 16.03 26.16
C TYR A 296 -0.68 15.10 27.29
N GLY A 297 -1.10 15.66 28.42
CA GLY A 297 -1.53 14.87 29.56
C GLY A 297 -2.16 15.72 30.66
N SER A 298 -2.71 15.04 31.67
CA SER A 298 -3.24 15.67 32.87
C SER A 298 -2.14 16.47 33.60
N THR A 299 -2.52 17.60 34.18
CA THR A 299 -1.59 18.57 34.80
C THR A 299 -0.67 17.96 35.86
N GLU A 300 -1.12 16.89 36.51
CA GLU A 300 -0.39 16.18 37.56
C GLU A 300 0.71 15.26 37.00
N SER A 301 0.42 14.59 35.88
CA SER A 301 1.36 13.67 35.20
C SER A 301 2.52 14.42 34.54
N VAL A 302 2.27 15.62 34.01
CA VAL A 302 3.27 16.42 33.28
C VAL A 302 4.32 17.02 34.24
N ASN A 303 3.93 17.40 35.46
CA ASN A 303 4.85 18.00 36.44
C ASN A 303 5.84 17.00 37.07
N GLN A 304 5.55 15.69 37.03
CA GLN A 304 6.48 14.66 37.52
C GLN A 304 7.62 14.34 36.55
N ILE A 305 7.42 14.58 35.25
CA ILE A 305 8.34 14.11 34.20
C ILE A 305 9.33 15.21 33.77
N ALA A 306 8.97 16.50 33.93
CA ALA A 306 9.84 17.62 33.54
C ALA A 306 9.58 18.87 34.42
N PRO A 307 10.34 19.09 35.50
CA PRO A 307 10.11 20.23 36.39
C PRO A 307 10.54 21.59 35.82
N ASP A 308 11.37 21.62 34.77
CA ASP A 308 12.03 22.84 34.26
C ASP A 308 11.54 23.34 32.88
N THR A 309 10.43 22.80 32.35
CA THR A 309 9.95 23.20 31.02
C THR A 309 9.02 24.41 31.07
N LYS A 310 9.34 25.40 30.20
CA LYS A 310 8.68 26.71 30.11
C LYS A 310 7.21 26.55 29.70
N GLU A 311 6.31 27.01 30.57
CA GLU A 311 4.86 26.99 30.34
C GLU A 311 4.46 27.88 29.16
N LEU A 312 3.58 27.38 28.28
CA LEU A 312 2.85 28.21 27.34
C LEU A 312 1.47 28.49 27.96
N SER A 313 1.32 29.67 28.55
CA SER A 313 0.02 30.19 28.96
C SER A 313 -0.76 30.70 27.74
N PRO A 314 -2.10 30.58 27.72
CA PRO A 314 -2.91 31.02 26.59
C PRO A 314 -3.32 32.49 26.79
N VAL A 315 -2.40 33.45 26.61
CA VAL A 315 -2.74 34.89 26.56
C VAL A 315 -1.78 35.65 25.62
N ASP A 316 -2.39 36.41 24.71
CA ASP A 316 -1.88 37.44 23.77
C ASP A 316 -1.25 37.00 22.41
N PRO A 317 -1.93 37.27 21.26
CA PRO A 317 -1.56 36.75 19.94
C PRO A 317 -0.51 37.56 19.16
N ASP A 318 0.16 38.57 19.75
CA ASP A 318 0.83 39.60 18.92
C ASP A 318 2.36 39.71 19.03
N LYS A 319 3.07 38.79 19.70
CA LYS A 319 4.56 38.90 19.77
C LYS A 319 5.40 37.65 19.51
N ASN A 320 4.79 36.47 19.33
CA ASN A 320 5.55 35.23 19.10
C ASN A 320 5.11 34.44 17.87
N SER A 321 4.52 35.09 16.86
CA SER A 321 4.42 34.53 15.51
C SER A 321 5.78 34.59 14.80
N VAL A 322 6.82 34.01 15.41
CA VAL A 322 7.93 33.48 14.61
C VAL A 322 7.30 32.35 13.82
N SER A 323 6.88 32.69 12.59
CA SER A 323 6.12 31.84 11.69
C SER A 323 6.69 30.43 11.69
N ILE A 324 5.84 29.40 11.75
CA ILE A 324 6.22 27.98 11.66
C ILE A 324 7.19 27.75 10.50
N LEU A 325 7.01 28.51 9.41
CA LEU A 325 7.89 28.50 8.25
C LEU A 325 9.32 28.98 8.56
N ASN A 326 9.49 29.99 9.40
CA ASN A 326 10.80 30.52 9.78
C ASN A 326 11.52 29.56 10.76
N GLU A 327 10.78 28.89 11.65
CA GLU A 327 11.34 27.84 12.51
C GLU A 327 11.69 26.59 11.69
N LEU A 328 10.85 26.21 10.72
CA LEU A 328 11.12 25.12 9.78
C LEU A 328 12.33 25.44 8.88
N GLU A 329 12.44 26.68 8.41
CA GLU A 329 13.57 27.17 7.61
C GLU A 329 14.86 27.15 8.43
N THR A 330 14.80 27.54 9.71
CA THR A 330 15.94 27.45 10.65
C THR A 330 16.32 26.00 10.94
N GLN A 331 15.34 25.11 11.10
CA GLN A 331 15.59 23.67 11.28
C GLN A 331 16.19 23.03 10.02
N TYR A 332 15.70 23.41 8.84
CA TYR A 332 16.25 22.97 7.56
C TYR A 332 17.68 23.49 7.35
N HIS A 333 17.96 24.76 7.71
CA HIS A 333 19.31 25.32 7.66
C HIS A 333 20.27 24.59 8.61
N ASN A 334 19.84 24.29 9.84
CA ASN A 334 20.66 23.55 10.81
C ASN A 334 20.92 22.11 10.36
N LEU A 335 19.91 21.46 9.76
CA LEU A 335 20.06 20.12 9.21
C LEU A 335 20.99 20.13 8.00
N PHE A 336 20.82 21.11 7.11
CA PHE A 336 21.70 21.34 5.97
C PHE A 336 23.14 21.56 6.42
N GLN A 337 23.36 22.40 7.43
CA GLN A 337 24.70 22.65 7.98
C GLN A 337 25.30 21.41 8.66
N LYS A 338 24.50 20.59 9.35
CA LYS A 338 24.96 19.28 9.87
C LYS A 338 25.35 18.32 8.75
N TYR A 339 24.60 18.29 7.65
CA TYR A 339 24.97 17.47 6.50
C TYR A 339 26.22 18.01 5.82
N GLU A 340 26.35 19.33 5.68
CA GLU A 340 27.55 19.98 5.14
C GLU A 340 28.78 19.68 6.02
N ASP A 341 28.65 19.76 7.34
CA ASP A 341 29.69 19.38 8.31
C ASP A 341 30.02 17.89 8.25
N LEU A 342 29.04 17.02 7.99
CA LEU A 342 29.26 15.59 7.81
C LEU A 342 29.97 15.27 6.48
N LEU A 343 29.65 16.01 5.41
CA LEU A 343 30.30 15.97 4.11
C LEU A 343 31.74 16.50 4.21
N GLN A 344 31.96 17.64 4.86
CA GLN A 344 33.28 18.20 5.12
C GLN A 344 34.09 17.33 6.10
N GLY A 345 33.43 16.69 7.07
CA GLY A 345 34.01 15.75 8.03
C GLY A 345 34.40 14.40 7.41
N LYS A 346 33.68 13.96 6.36
CA LYS A 346 34.10 12.84 5.50
C LYS A 346 35.23 13.25 4.55
N GLY A 347 35.25 14.49 4.05
CA GLY A 347 36.36 15.04 3.28
C GLY A 347 37.68 15.12 4.07
N LYS A 348 37.63 15.50 5.35
CA LYS A 348 38.80 15.58 6.24
C LYS A 348 39.29 14.22 6.77
N ARG A 349 38.41 13.22 6.91
CA ARG A 349 38.81 11.84 7.28
C ARG A 349 39.20 10.95 6.10
N SER A 350 39.02 11.43 4.87
CA SER A 350 39.49 10.80 3.64
C SER A 350 40.59 11.60 2.92
N GLY A 351 41.33 12.42 3.67
CA GLY A 351 42.34 13.34 3.14
C GLY A 351 43.80 12.93 3.33
N SER A 352 44.11 11.65 3.55
CA SER A 352 45.52 11.21 3.70
C SER A 352 45.97 10.08 2.75
N PHE A 353 45.17 9.70 1.76
CA PHE A 353 45.62 8.75 0.75
C PHE A 353 44.74 8.85 -0.49
N ASN A 354 44.91 9.88 -1.33
CA ASN A 354 44.47 9.88 -2.74
C ASN A 354 44.84 11.20 -3.45
N GLU A 355 46.09 11.65 -3.31
CA GLU A 355 46.63 12.72 -4.18
C GLU A 355 47.67 12.14 -5.15
N ALA A 356 47.39 10.97 -5.73
CA ALA A 356 48.23 10.39 -6.76
C ALA A 356 47.57 9.22 -7.50
N THR A 357 46.41 9.43 -8.15
CA THR A 357 46.02 8.69 -9.37
C THR A 357 44.62 9.14 -9.80
N GLY A 358 44.52 9.80 -10.95
CA GLY A 358 43.25 10.17 -11.57
C GLY A 358 42.51 8.94 -12.11
N GLU A 359 41.94 8.13 -11.22
CA GLU A 359 41.04 7.04 -11.60
C GLU A 359 39.57 7.50 -11.50
N SER A 360 38.82 7.25 -12.58
CA SER A 360 37.40 7.59 -12.71
C SER A 360 36.55 6.85 -11.67
N PHE A 361 35.52 7.53 -11.17
CA PHE A 361 34.56 7.06 -10.14
C PHE A 361 34.00 5.65 -10.42
N ASP A 362 33.82 5.29 -11.70
CA ASP A 362 33.36 3.95 -12.11
C ASP A 362 34.32 2.82 -11.75
N ALA A 363 35.63 3.06 -11.79
CA ALA A 363 36.63 2.04 -11.48
C ALA A 363 36.67 1.71 -9.98
N VAL A 364 36.36 2.69 -9.12
CA VAL A 364 36.27 2.52 -7.67
C VAL A 364 35.00 1.72 -7.32
N LEU A 365 33.87 2.02 -7.97
CA LEU A 365 32.61 1.31 -7.76
C LEU A 365 32.72 -0.16 -8.19
N GLN A 366 33.35 -0.43 -9.33
CA GLN A 366 33.58 -1.79 -9.84
C GLN A 366 34.45 -2.61 -8.87
N ARG A 367 35.47 -1.98 -8.25
CA ARG A 367 36.34 -2.64 -7.26
C ARG A 367 35.58 -2.94 -5.96
N GLN A 368 34.72 -2.03 -5.51
CA GLN A 368 33.90 -2.22 -4.31
C GLN A 368 32.89 -3.38 -4.48
N LEU A 369 32.27 -3.47 -5.66
CA LEU A 369 31.36 -4.56 -6.03
C LEU A 369 32.06 -5.93 -6.12
N ALA A 370 33.31 -5.96 -6.61
CA ALA A 370 34.11 -7.19 -6.70
C ALA A 370 34.57 -7.71 -5.32
N VAL A 371 34.76 -6.83 -4.34
CA VAL A 371 35.11 -7.20 -2.95
C VAL A 371 33.90 -7.80 -2.23
N SER A 372 32.71 -7.20 -2.41
CA SER A 372 31.44 -7.74 -1.88
C SER A 372 31.14 -9.16 -2.38
N HIS A 373 31.38 -9.44 -3.67
CA HIS A 373 31.18 -10.77 -4.23
C HIS A 373 32.11 -11.85 -3.65
N LYS A 374 33.31 -11.48 -3.18
CA LYS A 374 34.25 -12.43 -2.54
C LYS A 374 33.86 -12.74 -1.09
N GLU A 375 33.38 -11.74 -0.33
CA GLU A 375 32.94 -11.94 1.06
C GLU A 375 31.70 -12.84 1.15
N VAL A 376 30.76 -12.68 0.22
CA VAL A 376 29.55 -13.53 0.11
C VAL A 376 29.92 -14.98 -0.24
N GLN A 377 30.93 -15.20 -1.10
CA GLN A 377 31.39 -16.56 -1.43
C GLN A 377 32.12 -17.25 -0.26
N THR A 378 32.80 -16.50 0.61
CA THR A 378 33.45 -17.07 1.79
C THR A 378 32.46 -17.45 2.90
N LEU A 379 31.38 -16.68 3.09
CA LEU A 379 30.33 -17.01 4.08
C LEU A 379 29.52 -18.24 3.67
N LEU A 380 29.24 -18.41 2.37
CA LEU A 380 28.57 -19.60 1.86
C LEU A 380 29.41 -20.88 1.98
N LYS A 381 30.75 -20.75 1.98
CA LYS A 381 31.68 -21.89 2.10
C LYS A 381 31.95 -22.32 3.55
N LEU A 382 31.74 -21.43 4.51
CA LEU A 382 31.79 -21.72 5.95
C LEU A 382 30.61 -22.58 6.40
N HIS A 383 29.39 -22.31 5.91
CA HIS A 383 28.20 -23.11 6.23
C HIS A 383 28.19 -24.51 5.61
N THR A 384 29.09 -24.82 4.68
CA THR A 384 29.19 -26.15 4.03
C THR A 384 30.24 -27.08 4.65
N LYS A 385 31.00 -26.64 5.66
CA LYS A 385 32.10 -27.42 6.25
C LYS A 385 31.81 -28.05 7.62
N ASP A 386 30.68 -27.73 8.25
CA ASP A 386 30.34 -28.25 9.59
C ASP A 386 29.47 -29.52 9.56
N ALA A 387 29.36 -30.21 8.42
CA ALA A 387 28.71 -31.51 8.31
C ALA A 387 29.65 -32.53 7.66
N SER A 388 30.62 -33.04 8.43
CA SER A 388 31.38 -34.24 8.06
C SER A 388 32.00 -34.91 9.29
N CYS A 389 31.23 -35.78 9.94
CA CYS A 389 31.74 -37.01 10.54
C CYS A 389 30.58 -38.02 10.62
N GLY A 390 30.61 -39.07 9.80
CA GLY A 390 29.61 -40.13 9.82
C GLY A 390 29.38 -40.74 8.45
N ASP A 391 29.94 -41.92 8.27
CA ASP A 391 29.96 -42.79 7.11
C ASP A 391 28.57 -43.37 6.73
N ALA A 392 28.50 -43.89 5.50
CA ALA A 392 27.51 -44.81 4.93
C ALA A 392 26.19 -44.29 4.32
N SER A 393 26.09 -44.57 3.02
CA SER A 393 24.90 -44.88 2.21
C SER A 393 24.10 -43.73 1.60
N ALA A 394 23.88 -43.91 0.29
CA ALA A 394 23.04 -43.09 -0.56
C ALA A 394 21.59 -43.06 -0.06
N GLU A 395 21.12 -41.90 0.40
CA GLU A 395 19.70 -41.60 0.49
C GLU A 395 19.43 -40.16 0.05
N ASP A 396 18.24 -39.98 -0.50
CA ASP A 396 17.83 -38.94 -1.42
C ASP A 396 18.04 -37.49 -0.93
N PRO A 397 18.27 -36.53 -1.86
CA PRO A 397 18.24 -35.12 -1.52
C PRO A 397 16.88 -34.73 -0.91
N PRO A 398 16.85 -33.84 0.09
CA PRO A 398 15.63 -33.50 0.82
C PRO A 398 14.50 -33.05 -0.13
N PRO A 399 13.22 -33.33 0.20
CA PRO A 399 12.08 -33.28 -0.72
C PRO A 399 11.83 -31.89 -1.35
N TYR A 400 12.33 -30.82 -0.73
CA TYR A 400 12.26 -29.50 -1.34
C TYR A 400 13.14 -29.39 -2.60
N LYS A 401 14.26 -30.12 -2.70
CA LYS A 401 15.16 -30.08 -3.87
C LYS A 401 14.55 -30.73 -5.11
N SER A 402 13.73 -31.76 -4.97
CA SER A 402 12.99 -32.33 -6.11
C SER A 402 11.93 -31.35 -6.61
N ILE A 403 11.23 -30.66 -5.70
CA ILE A 403 10.28 -29.58 -6.04
C ILE A 403 11.00 -28.46 -6.79
N PHE A 404 12.16 -27.99 -6.31
CA PHE A 404 12.93 -26.99 -7.06
C PHE A 404 13.38 -27.50 -8.42
N ARG A 405 13.81 -28.76 -8.53
CA ARG A 405 14.20 -29.35 -9.81
C ARG A 405 13.02 -29.40 -10.78
N ASP A 406 11.83 -29.73 -10.33
CA ASP A 406 10.61 -29.74 -11.14
C ASP A 406 10.16 -28.33 -11.51
N ILE A 407 10.23 -27.35 -10.59
CA ILE A 407 9.95 -25.94 -10.89
C ILE A 407 10.91 -25.42 -11.96
N PHE A 408 12.21 -25.69 -11.82
CA PHE A 408 13.22 -25.27 -12.80
C PHE A 408 13.09 -26.01 -14.13
N ALA A 409 12.70 -27.28 -14.12
CA ALA A 409 12.41 -28.03 -15.35
C ALA A 409 11.18 -27.47 -16.07
N THR A 410 10.14 -27.12 -15.32
CA THR A 410 8.90 -26.54 -15.85
C THR A 410 9.14 -25.14 -16.41
N LEU A 411 9.90 -24.29 -15.71
CA LEU A 411 10.33 -22.97 -16.21
C LEU A 411 11.23 -23.08 -17.45
N LYS A 412 12.12 -24.07 -17.49
CA LYS A 412 12.97 -24.28 -18.66
C LYS A 412 12.15 -24.77 -19.86
N LYS A 413 11.12 -25.58 -19.62
CA LYS A 413 10.21 -26.05 -20.67
C LYS A 413 9.28 -24.93 -21.16
N SER A 414 8.70 -24.12 -20.26
CA SER A 414 7.87 -22.98 -20.67
C SER A 414 8.66 -21.94 -21.45
N ARG A 415 9.93 -21.71 -21.09
CA ARG A 415 10.83 -20.82 -21.85
C ARG A 415 11.14 -21.36 -23.25
N ILE A 416 11.21 -22.68 -23.42
CA ILE A 416 11.47 -23.32 -24.73
C ILE A 416 10.19 -23.32 -25.59
N GLU A 417 9.01 -23.55 -24.98
CA GLU A 417 7.71 -23.50 -25.66
C GLU A 417 7.36 -22.06 -26.13
N GLU A 418 7.65 -21.04 -25.31
CA GLU A 418 7.44 -19.62 -25.68
C GLU A 418 8.40 -19.13 -26.79
N SER A 419 9.55 -19.82 -26.98
CA SER A 419 10.51 -19.51 -28.03
C SER A 419 10.27 -20.28 -29.33
N GLY A 420 9.34 -21.25 -29.33
CA GLY A 420 9.20 -22.27 -30.38
C GLY A 420 7.97 -22.17 -31.28
N GLU A 421 6.97 -21.34 -30.94
CA GLU A 421 5.71 -21.29 -31.70
C GLU A 421 5.36 -19.86 -32.16
N GLN A 422 5.65 -19.57 -33.44
CA GLN A 422 4.76 -18.98 -34.45
C GLN A 422 5.59 -18.50 -35.66
N PRO A 423 5.07 -18.41 -36.92
CA PRO A 423 3.66 -18.56 -37.34
C PRO A 423 3.44 -19.45 -38.59
N THR A 424 2.23 -19.99 -38.82
CA THR A 424 1.59 -20.06 -40.16
C THR A 424 0.09 -20.42 -40.10
N SER A 425 -0.74 -19.46 -40.51
CA SER A 425 -1.95 -19.56 -41.36
C SER A 425 -3.10 -20.56 -41.09
N ALA A 426 -4.28 -19.94 -40.92
CA ALA A 426 -5.51 -20.09 -41.72
C ALA A 426 -6.73 -20.86 -41.17
N SER A 427 -7.88 -20.18 -41.30
CA SER A 427 -9.29 -20.65 -41.31
C SER A 427 -9.86 -21.11 -39.95
N GLY A 428 -11.06 -20.76 -39.53
CA GLY A 428 -12.18 -20.01 -40.08
C GLY A 428 -13.27 -19.93 -38.99
N THR A 429 -14.07 -18.87 -39.02
CA THR A 429 -15.26 -18.68 -38.17
C THR A 429 -16.28 -19.81 -38.35
N PRO A 430 -17.18 -20.02 -37.37
CA PRO A 430 -18.49 -19.40 -37.54
C PRO A 430 -19.10 -18.79 -36.26
N LEU A 431 -19.95 -17.79 -36.53
CA LEU A 431 -20.94 -17.17 -35.65
C LEU A 431 -21.87 -18.19 -34.99
N THR A 432 -22.22 -17.95 -33.73
CA THR A 432 -23.56 -18.28 -33.19
C THR A 432 -24.02 -17.20 -32.20
N SER A 433 -25.11 -16.52 -32.54
CA SER A 433 -26.03 -15.86 -31.61
C SER A 433 -27.46 -16.38 -31.92
N PRO A 434 -28.50 -16.00 -31.16
CA PRO A 434 -29.26 -16.89 -30.28
C PRO A 434 -30.58 -17.37 -30.91
N VAL A 435 -31.15 -18.44 -30.35
CA VAL A 435 -32.42 -19.06 -30.79
C VAL A 435 -33.54 -18.73 -29.80
N CYS A 436 -34.60 -18.08 -30.31
CA CYS A 436 -36.01 -18.21 -29.90
C CYS A 436 -36.80 -18.29 -31.22
N PRO A 437 -37.72 -19.25 -31.40
CA PRO A 437 -39.12 -19.03 -30.99
C PRO A 437 -39.90 -20.30 -30.57
N ASP A 438 -40.87 -20.15 -29.67
CA ASP A 438 -41.93 -21.13 -29.43
C ASP A 438 -43.30 -20.43 -29.55
N GLU A 439 -43.94 -20.59 -30.70
CA GLU A 439 -45.38 -20.38 -30.89
C GLU A 439 -46.01 -21.74 -31.23
N LYS A 440 -46.92 -22.21 -30.38
CA LYS A 440 -47.81 -23.34 -30.67
C LYS A 440 -49.12 -22.86 -31.30
N PRO A 441 -49.73 -23.64 -32.20
CA PRO A 441 -50.98 -23.29 -32.84
C PRO A 441 -52.22 -23.80 -32.08
N VAL A 442 -53.28 -23.01 -32.22
CA VAL A 442 -54.71 -23.34 -32.30
C VAL A 442 -55.08 -24.84 -32.29
N GLN A 443 -55.80 -25.24 -31.24
CA GLN A 443 -57.14 -25.84 -31.34
C GLN A 443 -57.94 -25.58 -30.07
#